data_AF-A0A0D9V3A6-F1
#
_entry.id   AF-A0A0D9V3A6-F1
#
_cell.length_a   1.000
_cell.length_b   1.000
_cell.length_c   1.000
_cell.angle_alpha   90.00
_cell.angle_beta   90.00
_cell.angle_gamma   90.00
#
_symmetry.space_group_name_H-M   'P 1'
#
loop_
_entity.id
_entity.type
_entity.pdbx_description
1 polymer ?
#
loop_
_entity_poly.entity_id
_entity_poly.type
_entity_poly.pdbx_seq_one_letter_code
_entity_poly.pdbx_strand_id
1 'polypeptide(L)'
;MFVMQDNQLDKQFQKTASNNYERSTDSSNQVVEIESALRHKARSEREHRTAERAAKALAEKNMRDMLAQREQAERHRLAEFLDPEVKRWSNGKEGNLRALLSTLQYILGSDSGWQSVPLTDLITAIAVKKAYRRATLCVHPDKLQQRGATIRQKYICEKVFDLLKEAWNKFNSGER
;
A
#
# COMPACT_ATOMS: atom_id res chain seq x y z
N MET A 1 -86.77 39.80 31.83
CA MET A 1 -88.20 39.48 32.03
C MET A 1 -88.50 38.39 30.99
N PHE A 2 -88.30 37.10 31.28
CA PHE A 2 -89.33 36.16 31.79
C PHE A 2 -90.72 36.52 31.23
N VAL A 3 -91.42 35.67 30.49
CA VAL A 3 -91.97 34.38 30.94
C VAL A 3 -92.18 33.40 29.76
N MET A 4 -92.13 32.13 30.12
CA MET A 4 -92.47 30.88 29.43
C MET A 4 -93.91 30.83 28.87
N GLN A 5 -94.24 29.82 28.04
CA GLN A 5 -95.05 28.65 28.43
C GLN A 5 -95.48 27.81 27.19
N ASP A 6 -95.16 26.49 27.20
CA ASP A 6 -95.93 25.29 26.79
C ASP A 6 -96.72 25.21 25.45
N ASN A 7 -97.10 24.06 24.87
CA ASN A 7 -96.76 22.63 24.90
C ASN A 7 -97.89 21.95 24.07
N GLN A 8 -97.59 21.24 22.96
CA GLN A 8 -98.32 20.04 22.47
C GLN A 8 -97.71 19.60 21.12
N LEU A 9 -97.03 18.44 21.06
CA LEU A 9 -97.56 17.12 20.64
C LEU A 9 -98.29 17.20 19.28
N ASP A 10 -97.90 16.51 18.20
CA ASP A 10 -97.54 15.10 18.11
C ASP A 10 -97.09 14.74 16.67
N LYS A 11 -96.42 13.59 16.51
CA LYS A 11 -96.28 12.77 15.28
C LYS A 11 -95.40 13.29 14.13
N GLN A 12 -94.59 12.50 13.42
CA GLN A 12 -94.10 11.12 13.51
C GLN A 12 -93.06 10.98 12.38
N PHE A 13 -91.89 10.41 12.68
CA PHE A 13 -90.99 9.68 11.75
C PHE A 13 -90.56 10.35 10.43
N GLN A 14 -89.27 10.71 10.37
CA GLN A 14 -88.40 10.34 9.25
C GLN A 14 -86.95 10.20 9.76
N LYS A 15 -86.46 8.95 9.77
CA LYS A 15 -85.03 8.63 9.82
C LYS A 15 -84.42 9.02 8.48
N THR A 16 -83.33 9.79 8.47
CA THR A 16 -82.23 9.60 7.51
C THR A 16 -80.92 10.24 8.01
N ALA A 17 -79.94 9.37 8.23
CA ALA A 17 -78.50 9.56 8.07
C ALA A 17 -77.81 10.78 8.73
N SER A 18 -77.41 10.63 10.00
CA SER A 18 -76.26 11.37 10.52
C SER A 18 -74.95 10.74 10.03
N ASN A 19 -74.16 11.60 9.41
CA ASN A 19 -72.75 11.50 9.05
C ASN A 19 -71.91 10.46 9.81
N ASN A 20 -71.31 9.54 9.07
CA ASN A 20 -70.13 8.78 9.50
C ASN A 20 -69.10 8.82 8.35
N TYR A 21 -68.25 9.84 8.34
CA TYR A 21 -67.04 9.89 7.51
C TYR A 21 -65.83 10.43 8.26
N GLU A 22 -65.71 10.18 9.57
CA GLU A 22 -64.50 10.57 10.32
C GLU A 22 -64.01 9.42 11.22
N ARG A 23 -63.61 8.30 10.60
CA ARG A 23 -62.81 7.27 11.28
C ARG A 23 -62.07 6.35 10.29
N SER A 24 -61.22 6.91 9.44
CA SER A 24 -60.32 6.10 8.58
C SER A 24 -59.00 6.79 8.19
N THR A 25 -58.87 8.09 8.48
CA THR A 25 -57.70 8.90 8.09
C THR A 25 -56.54 8.81 9.08
N ASP A 26 -56.81 8.63 10.38
CA ASP A 26 -55.79 8.60 11.44
C ASP A 26 -54.92 7.33 11.41
N SER A 27 -55.56 6.17 11.23
CA SER A 27 -54.83 4.89 11.10
C SER A 27 -54.01 4.82 9.81
N SER A 28 -54.45 5.49 8.74
CA SER A 28 -53.71 5.56 7.47
C SER A 28 -52.50 6.48 7.57
N ASN A 29 -52.64 7.63 8.24
CA ASN A 29 -51.53 8.56 8.47
C ASN A 29 -50.45 7.97 9.38
N GLN A 30 -50.83 7.28 10.45
CA GLN A 30 -49.89 6.65 11.38
C GLN A 30 -49.08 5.53 10.72
N VAL A 31 -49.70 4.73 9.83
CA VAL A 31 -48.99 3.70 9.04
C VAL A 31 -48.02 4.34 8.04
N VAL A 32 -48.42 5.42 7.35
CA VAL A 32 -47.56 6.15 6.40
C VAL A 32 -46.34 6.77 7.11
N GLU A 33 -46.52 7.27 8.33
CA GLU A 33 -45.46 7.87 9.13
C GLU A 33 -44.45 6.83 9.65
N ILE A 34 -44.94 5.65 10.10
CA ILE A 34 -44.10 4.51 10.47
C ILE A 34 -43.32 3.99 9.26
N GLU A 35 -43.95 3.83 8.09
CA GLU A 35 -43.26 3.45 6.86
C GLU A 35 -42.20 4.47 6.43
N SER A 36 -42.49 5.76 6.58
CA SER A 36 -41.54 6.84 6.29
C SER A 36 -40.33 6.79 7.21
N ALA A 37 -40.55 6.56 8.52
CA ALA A 37 -39.48 6.40 9.50
C ALA A 37 -38.61 5.16 9.23
N LEU A 38 -39.21 4.04 8.83
CA LEU A 38 -38.49 2.83 8.42
C LEU A 38 -37.64 3.06 7.16
N ARG A 39 -38.17 3.80 6.17
CA ARG A 39 -37.42 4.17 4.96
C ARG A 39 -36.25 5.11 5.29
N HIS A 40 -36.45 6.08 6.19
CA HIS A 40 -35.40 6.98 6.65
C HIS A 40 -34.30 6.21 7.40
N LYS A 41 -34.67 5.30 8.31
CA LYS A 41 -33.73 4.41 9.00
C LYS A 41 -32.95 3.52 8.03
N ALA A 42 -33.62 2.93 7.05
CA ALA A 42 -32.98 2.09 6.03
C ALA A 42 -32.01 2.88 5.13
N ARG A 43 -32.28 4.16 4.84
CA ARG A 43 -31.34 5.06 4.14
C ARG A 43 -30.11 5.36 4.99
N SER A 44 -30.33 5.78 6.23
CA SER A 44 -29.24 6.10 7.18
C SER A 44 -28.33 4.90 7.43
N GLU A 45 -28.87 3.68 7.56
CA GLU A 45 -28.07 2.46 7.69
C GLU A 45 -27.22 2.15 6.44
N ARG A 46 -27.73 2.44 5.22
CA ARG A 46 -26.96 2.27 3.98
C ARG A 46 -25.84 3.30 3.88
N GLU A 47 -26.11 4.54 4.26
CA GLU A 47 -25.12 5.61 4.31
C GLU A 47 -24.05 5.30 5.35
N HIS A 48 -24.43 4.88 6.55
CA HIS A 48 -23.50 4.46 7.60
C HIS A 48 -22.59 3.32 7.13
N ARG A 49 -23.15 2.27 6.50
CA ARG A 49 -22.35 1.16 5.95
C ARG A 49 -21.41 1.62 4.83
N THR A 50 -21.84 2.57 4.00
CA THR A 50 -21.00 3.11 2.92
C THR A 50 -19.89 3.99 3.49
N ALA A 51 -20.20 4.85 4.45
CA ALA A 51 -19.26 5.71 5.15
C ALA A 51 -18.23 4.89 5.93
N GLU A 52 -18.66 3.83 6.62
CA GLU A 52 -17.78 2.93 7.36
C GLU A 52 -16.81 2.18 6.41
N ARG A 53 -17.30 1.68 5.27
CA ARG A 53 -16.44 1.06 4.26
C ARG A 53 -15.45 2.06 3.67
N ALA A 54 -15.89 3.29 3.37
CA ALA A 54 -15.03 4.34 2.86
C ALA A 54 -13.97 4.75 3.89
N ALA A 55 -14.35 4.91 5.16
CA ALA A 55 -13.43 5.22 6.25
C ALA A 55 -12.40 4.11 6.47
N LYS A 56 -12.84 2.83 6.44
CA LYS A 56 -11.94 1.67 6.54
C LYS A 56 -10.94 1.62 5.39
N ALA A 57 -11.41 1.80 4.15
CA ALA A 57 -10.54 1.80 2.97
C ALA A 57 -9.52 2.96 3.01
N LEU A 58 -9.94 4.13 3.47
CA LEU A 58 -9.06 5.28 3.64
C LEU A 58 -8.01 5.04 4.73
N ALA A 59 -8.41 4.50 5.88
CA ALA A 59 -7.49 4.17 6.97
C ALA A 59 -6.46 3.11 6.54
N GLU A 60 -6.88 2.07 5.82
CA GLU A 60 -5.99 1.04 5.28
C GLU A 60 -4.99 1.61 4.28
N LYS A 61 -5.45 2.46 3.35
CA LYS A 61 -4.57 3.15 2.41
C LYS A 61 -3.55 4.02 3.14
N ASN A 62 -4.01 4.87 4.05
CA ASN A 62 -3.14 5.75 4.82
C ASN A 62 -2.09 4.95 5.61
N MET A 63 -2.47 3.80 6.19
CA MET A 63 -1.54 2.92 6.90
C MET A 63 -0.44 2.37 5.96
N ARG A 64 -0.82 1.89 4.77
CA ARG A 64 0.16 1.40 3.77
C ARG A 64 1.09 2.52 3.31
N ASP A 65 0.55 3.70 3.02
CA ASP A 65 1.33 4.85 2.58
C ASP A 65 2.33 5.29 3.66
N MET A 66 1.92 5.30 4.93
CA MET A 66 2.80 5.61 6.06
C MET A 66 3.93 4.58 6.23
N LEU A 67 3.65 3.29 6.04
CA LEU A 67 4.69 2.25 6.10
C LEU A 67 5.69 2.39 4.96
N ALA A 68 5.21 2.61 3.74
CA ALA A 68 6.06 2.84 2.57
C ALA A 68 6.94 4.09 2.72
N GLN A 69 6.39 5.18 3.26
CA GLN A 69 7.15 6.39 3.56
C GLN A 69 8.25 6.16 4.59
N ARG A 70 7.97 5.40 5.65
CA ARG A 70 8.99 5.05 6.67
C ARG A 70 10.12 4.22 6.07
N GLU A 71 9.80 3.19 5.29
CA GLU A 71 10.82 2.37 4.61
C GLU A 71 11.66 3.22 3.65
N GLN A 72 11.01 4.09 2.87
CA GLN A 72 11.71 4.99 1.95
C GLN A 72 12.61 5.98 2.68
N ALA A 73 12.16 6.55 3.80
CA ALA A 73 12.96 7.47 4.62
C ALA A 73 14.19 6.77 5.22
N GLU A 74 14.05 5.52 5.67
CA GLU A 74 15.17 4.72 6.17
C GLU A 74 16.18 4.40 5.06
N ARG A 75 15.69 4.01 3.87
CA ARG A 75 16.54 3.81 2.69
C ARG A 75 17.27 5.09 2.28
N HIS A 76 16.59 6.24 2.27
CA HIS A 76 17.20 7.54 1.95
C HIS A 76 18.29 7.90 2.96
N ARG A 77 18.02 7.76 4.25
CA ARG A 77 19.01 8.00 5.30
C ARG A 77 20.25 7.13 5.12
N LEU A 78 20.08 5.85 4.78
CA LEU A 78 21.21 4.96 4.52
C LEU A 78 21.95 5.35 3.23
N ALA A 79 21.22 5.72 2.17
CA ALA A 79 21.80 6.12 0.90
C ALA A 79 22.81 7.28 1.06
N GLU A 80 22.50 8.28 1.89
CA GLU A 80 23.39 9.42 2.15
C GLU A 80 24.79 9.02 2.64
N PHE A 81 24.90 7.91 3.39
CA PHE A 81 26.18 7.40 3.88
C PHE A 81 26.81 6.35 2.96
N LEU A 82 26.00 5.53 2.31
CA LEU A 82 26.46 4.41 1.50
C LEU A 82 26.80 4.79 0.07
N ASP A 83 26.09 5.75 -0.53
CA ASP A 83 26.37 6.20 -1.89
C ASP A 83 27.78 6.80 -2.03
N PRO A 84 28.27 7.67 -1.12
CA PRO A 84 29.65 8.15 -1.18
C PRO A 84 30.67 7.03 -1.01
N GLU A 85 30.36 6.00 -0.22
CA GLU A 85 31.23 4.84 -0.01
C GLU A 85 31.34 3.98 -1.27
N VAL A 86 30.19 3.64 -1.88
CA VAL A 86 30.14 2.88 -3.14
C VAL A 86 30.80 3.69 -4.26
N LYS A 87 30.50 4.99 -4.37
CA LYS A 87 31.09 5.87 -5.39
C LYS A 87 32.60 6.00 -5.22
N ARG A 88 33.08 6.19 -3.99
CA ARG A 88 34.52 6.21 -3.71
C ARG A 88 35.18 4.89 -4.08
N TRP A 89 34.52 3.78 -3.76
CA TRP A 89 35.02 2.46 -4.14
C TRP A 89 35.06 2.33 -5.66
N SER A 90 33.99 2.64 -6.40
CA SER A 90 33.90 2.44 -7.86
C SER A 90 34.73 3.42 -8.68
N ASN A 91 35.01 4.61 -8.14
CA ASN A 91 35.70 5.69 -8.84
C ASN A 91 36.97 5.22 -9.56
N GLY A 92 37.08 5.53 -10.85
CA GLY A 92 38.22 5.18 -11.70
C GLY A 92 38.26 3.73 -12.19
N LYS A 93 37.33 2.85 -11.77
CA LYS A 93 37.19 1.47 -12.28
C LYS A 93 35.77 1.12 -12.73
N GLU A 94 34.91 2.12 -12.85
CA GLU A 94 33.56 1.98 -13.41
C GLU A 94 33.65 1.45 -14.85
N GLY A 95 32.91 0.37 -15.13
CA GLY A 95 32.99 -0.31 -16.43
C GLY A 95 34.19 -1.25 -16.62
N ASN A 96 35.19 -1.25 -15.72
CA ASN A 96 36.29 -2.22 -15.78
C ASN A 96 35.98 -3.44 -14.90
N LEU A 97 35.46 -4.49 -15.52
CA LEU A 97 35.02 -5.69 -14.81
C LEU A 97 36.15 -6.35 -14.01
N ARG A 98 37.38 -6.39 -14.53
CA ARG A 98 38.52 -7.01 -13.85
C ARG A 98 38.87 -6.28 -12.57
N ALA A 99 38.92 -4.94 -12.63
CA ALA A 99 39.23 -4.10 -11.48
C ALA A 99 38.14 -4.12 -10.41
N LEU A 100 36.87 -4.19 -10.81
CA LEU A 100 35.74 -4.33 -9.86
C LEU A 100 35.80 -5.68 -9.13
N LEU A 101 36.02 -6.78 -9.86
CA LEU A 101 36.10 -8.12 -9.27
C LEU A 101 37.30 -8.26 -8.32
N SER A 102 38.46 -7.69 -8.66
CA SER A 102 39.66 -7.82 -7.82
C SER A 102 39.63 -7.02 -6.52
N THR A 103 38.68 -6.09 -6.39
CA THR A 103 38.56 -5.17 -5.25
C THR A 103 37.21 -5.28 -4.53
N LEU A 104 36.41 -6.30 -4.85
CA LEU A 104 35.06 -6.48 -4.32
C LEU A 104 35.05 -6.76 -2.80
N GLN A 105 36.13 -7.33 -2.26
CA GLN A 105 36.32 -7.60 -0.83
C GLN A 105 36.26 -6.33 0.03
N TYR A 106 36.66 -5.17 -0.51
CA TYR A 106 36.70 -3.92 0.25
C TYR A 106 35.34 -3.29 0.46
N ILE A 107 34.34 -3.65 -0.35
CA ILE A 107 32.99 -3.08 -0.27
C ILE A 107 31.98 -4.07 0.32
N LEU A 108 32.14 -5.37 0.06
CA LEU A 108 31.22 -6.40 0.57
C LEU A 108 31.57 -6.90 1.98
N GLY A 109 32.83 -6.76 2.41
CA GLY A 109 33.30 -7.25 3.71
C GLY A 109 33.40 -8.78 3.80
N SER A 110 33.87 -9.28 4.96
CA SER A 110 34.11 -10.71 5.22
C SER A 110 32.85 -11.57 5.15
N ASP A 111 31.71 -11.01 5.55
CA ASP A 111 30.45 -11.76 5.74
C ASP A 111 29.72 -12.03 4.42
N SER A 112 30.22 -11.45 3.32
CA SER A 112 29.69 -11.59 1.97
C SER A 112 30.00 -12.93 1.30
N GLY A 113 30.83 -13.77 1.93
CA GLY A 113 31.30 -15.02 1.32
C GLY A 113 32.09 -14.82 0.02
N TRP A 114 32.48 -13.58 -0.30
CA TRP A 114 33.36 -13.28 -1.42
C TRP A 114 34.79 -13.65 -1.06
N GLN A 115 35.48 -14.31 -1.98
CA GLN A 115 36.91 -14.57 -1.87
C GLN A 115 37.64 -13.61 -2.80
N SER A 116 38.62 -12.87 -2.27
CA SER A 116 39.44 -11.96 -3.07
C SER A 116 40.10 -12.70 -4.23
N VAL A 117 40.01 -12.13 -5.43
CA VAL A 117 40.63 -12.69 -6.64
C VAL A 117 41.66 -11.68 -7.15
N PRO A 118 42.97 -12.00 -7.16
CA PRO A 118 43.97 -11.07 -7.66
C PRO A 118 43.82 -10.86 -9.18
N LEU A 119 44.33 -9.73 -9.69
CA LEU A 119 44.29 -9.43 -11.13
C LEU A 119 45.04 -10.47 -11.97
N THR A 120 46.06 -11.11 -11.41
CA THR A 120 46.80 -12.23 -12.03
C THR A 120 45.90 -13.40 -12.39
N ASP A 121 44.82 -13.61 -11.65
CA ASP A 121 43.87 -14.70 -11.87
C ASP A 121 42.72 -14.27 -12.80
N LEU A 122 42.67 -12.99 -13.18
CA LEU A 122 41.64 -12.40 -14.05
C LEU A 122 42.19 -12.04 -15.45
N ILE A 123 43.29 -12.66 -15.86
CA ILE A 123 43.91 -12.42 -17.18
C ILE A 123 42.99 -12.95 -18.29
N THR A 124 42.57 -14.21 -18.19
CA THR A 124 41.78 -14.87 -19.23
C THR A 124 40.29 -14.51 -19.14
N ALA A 125 39.63 -14.42 -20.30
CA ALA A 125 38.18 -14.18 -20.37
C ALA A 125 37.39 -15.21 -19.56
N ILE A 126 37.79 -16.49 -19.63
CA ILE A 126 37.14 -17.59 -18.91
C ILE A 126 37.18 -17.34 -17.39
N ALA A 127 38.33 -16.92 -16.87
CA ALA A 127 38.48 -16.65 -15.44
C ALA A 127 37.63 -15.45 -15.00
N VAL A 128 37.58 -14.38 -15.81
CA VAL A 128 36.69 -13.22 -15.58
C VAL A 128 35.22 -13.65 -15.56
N LYS A 129 34.77 -14.45 -16.54
CA LYS A 129 33.39 -14.96 -16.60
C LYS A 129 33.04 -15.82 -15.38
N LYS A 130 33.98 -16.65 -14.91
CA LYS A 130 33.82 -17.47 -13.69
C LYS A 130 33.72 -16.60 -12.43
N ALA A 131 34.61 -15.61 -12.28
CA ALA A 131 34.61 -14.70 -11.13
C ALA A 131 33.35 -13.83 -11.10
N TYR A 132 32.90 -13.31 -12.25
CA TYR A 132 31.65 -12.56 -12.37
C TYR A 132 30.43 -13.37 -11.91
N ARG A 133 30.29 -14.62 -12.37
CA ARG A 133 29.21 -15.51 -11.92
C ARG A 133 29.20 -15.73 -10.40
N ARG A 134 30.38 -15.85 -9.79
CA ARG A 134 30.49 -15.96 -8.33
C ARG A 134 30.10 -14.66 -7.64
N ALA A 135 30.52 -13.53 -8.19
CA ALA A 135 30.24 -12.21 -7.61
C ALA A 135 28.74 -11.93 -7.62
N THR A 136 28.05 -12.18 -8.74
CA THR A 136 26.60 -11.99 -8.84
C THR A 136 25.83 -12.85 -7.85
N LEU A 137 26.26 -14.08 -7.59
CA LEU A 137 25.68 -14.92 -6.54
C LEU A 137 25.87 -14.33 -5.13
N CYS A 138 27.04 -13.74 -4.84
CA CYS A 138 27.31 -13.15 -3.52
C CYS A 138 26.44 -11.92 -3.24
N VAL A 139 26.20 -11.09 -4.25
CA VAL A 139 25.41 -9.85 -4.13
C VAL A 139 23.93 -10.04 -4.45
N HIS A 140 23.49 -11.24 -4.81
CA HIS A 140 22.10 -11.51 -5.18
C HIS A 140 21.18 -11.43 -3.94
N PRO A 141 20.00 -10.78 -4.03
CA PRO A 141 19.08 -10.62 -2.89
C PRO A 141 18.68 -11.94 -2.24
N ASP A 142 18.53 -13.04 -3.00
CA ASP A 142 18.26 -14.38 -2.44
C ASP A 142 19.35 -14.85 -1.48
N LYS A 143 20.63 -14.68 -1.83
CA LYS A 143 21.76 -15.05 -0.97
C LYS A 143 21.89 -14.13 0.24
N LEU A 144 21.56 -12.85 0.07
CA LEU A 144 21.50 -11.89 1.18
C LEU A 144 20.38 -12.24 2.17
N GLN A 145 19.23 -12.70 1.68
CA GLN A 145 18.11 -13.13 2.51
C GLN A 145 18.47 -14.39 3.30
N GLN A 146 19.13 -15.38 2.68
CA GLN A 146 19.58 -16.61 3.34
C GLN A 146 20.60 -16.36 4.46
N ARG A 147 21.38 -15.27 4.37
CA ARG A 147 22.42 -14.92 5.36
C ARG A 147 21.97 -13.92 6.41
N GLY A 148 20.70 -13.49 6.37
CA GLY A 148 20.21 -12.46 7.29
C GLY A 148 20.88 -11.10 7.10
N ALA A 149 21.18 -10.72 5.86
CA ALA A 149 21.89 -9.48 5.56
C ALA A 149 21.13 -8.24 6.06
N THR A 150 21.88 -7.32 6.66
CA THR A 150 21.39 -6.02 7.13
C THR A 150 20.88 -5.17 5.96
N ILE A 151 20.02 -4.19 6.26
CA ILE A 151 19.52 -3.23 5.25
C ILE A 151 20.69 -2.52 4.54
N ARG A 152 21.76 -2.17 5.29
CA ARG A 152 23.01 -1.63 4.74
C ARG A 152 23.65 -2.56 3.71
N GLN A 153 23.82 -3.84 4.03
CA GLN A 153 24.42 -4.82 3.11
C GLN A 153 23.57 -5.01 1.86
N LYS A 154 22.24 -5.07 2.02
CA LYS A 154 21.30 -5.16 0.89
C LYS A 154 21.48 -3.98 -0.07
N TYR A 155 21.55 -2.76 0.46
CA TYR A 155 21.77 -1.55 -0.33
C TYR A 155 23.11 -1.57 -1.08
N ILE A 156 24.21 -1.88 -0.38
CA ILE A 156 25.55 -1.97 -1.00
C ILE A 156 25.56 -3.01 -2.12
N CYS A 157 25.01 -4.20 -1.86
CA CYS A 157 24.99 -5.28 -2.82
C CYS A 157 24.17 -4.94 -4.07
N GLU A 158 23.04 -4.24 -3.91
CA GLU A 158 22.24 -3.72 -5.02
C GLU A 158 23.08 -2.80 -5.92
N LYS A 159 23.73 -1.78 -5.34
CA LYS A 159 24.58 -0.85 -6.11
C LYS A 159 25.76 -1.55 -6.78
N VAL A 160 26.41 -2.47 -6.06
CA VAL A 160 27.52 -3.25 -6.60
C VAL A 160 27.07 -4.17 -7.74
N PHE A 161 25.88 -4.76 -7.64
CA PHE A 161 25.30 -5.59 -8.70
C PHE A 161 25.11 -4.79 -9.99
N ASP A 162 24.58 -3.57 -9.91
CA ASP A 162 24.39 -2.69 -11.07
C ASP A 162 25.73 -2.35 -11.74
N LEU A 163 26.75 -1.97 -10.95
CA LEU A 163 28.09 -1.69 -11.45
C LEU A 163 28.75 -2.89 -12.13
N LEU A 164 28.60 -4.09 -11.54
CA LEU A 164 29.10 -5.33 -12.11
C LEU A 164 28.39 -5.66 -13.42
N LYS A 165 27.07 -5.47 -13.50
CA LYS A 165 26.26 -5.70 -14.70
C LYS A 165 26.66 -4.76 -15.83
N GLU A 166 26.87 -3.48 -15.52
CA GLU A 166 27.34 -2.50 -16.50
C GLU A 166 28.73 -2.87 -17.05
N ALA A 167 29.67 -3.21 -16.16
CA ALA A 167 31.01 -3.62 -16.54
C ALA A 167 31.02 -4.93 -17.35
N TRP A 168 30.13 -5.88 -17.02
CA TRP A 168 29.92 -7.10 -17.77
C TRP A 168 29.43 -6.84 -19.20
N ASN A 169 28.48 -5.91 -19.36
CA ASN A 169 28.00 -5.52 -20.68
C ASN A 169 29.13 -4.94 -21.53
N LYS A 170 29.95 -4.04 -20.95
CA LYS A 170 31.13 -3.46 -21.60
C LYS A 170 32.18 -4.52 -21.95
N PHE A 171 32.43 -5.46 -21.04
CA PHE A 171 33.36 -6.56 -21.24
C PHE A 171 32.93 -7.45 -22.44
N ASN A 172 31.64 -7.78 -22.55
CA ASN A 172 31.14 -8.57 -23.67
C ASN A 172 31.01 -7.78 -24.99
N SER A 173 30.79 -6.46 -24.93
CA SER A 173 30.75 -5.63 -26.14
C SER A 173 32.13 -5.38 -26.74
N GLY A 174 33.19 -5.40 -25.92
CA GLY A 174 34.57 -5.31 -26.39
C GLY A 174 35.19 -6.65 -26.84
N GLU A 175 34.51 -7.78 -26.60
CA GLU A 175 34.86 -9.12 -27.11
C GLU A 175 34.10 -9.50 -28.40
N ARG A 176 33.36 -8.57 -29.01
CA ARG A 176 32.73 -8.72 -30.34
C ARG A 176 33.56 -8.04 -31.41
#